data_AF-A0A818GH54-F1
#
_entry.id   AF-A0A818GH54-F1
#
_cell.length_a   1.000
_cell.length_b   1.000
_cell.length_c   1.000
_cell.angle_alpha   90.00
_cell.angle_beta   90.00
_cell.angle_gamma   90.00
#
_symmetry.space_group_name_H-M   'P 1'
#
loop_
_entity.id
_entity.type
_entity.pdbx_description
1 polymer ?
#
loop_
_entity_poly.entity_id
_entity_poly.type
_entity_poly.pdbx_seq_one_letter_code
_entity_poly.pdbx_strand_id
1 'polypeptide(L)'
;MKKLIFSSQFHYLFFVHLIFEQFFTAVIPKITYDTTSDTFVGFALPLDNCGLPINNTYSTKSFNIFEEWCSNTPKAKLLTAHLIQPLSHSSSPSPYLFSAYGTDNKYKSIDVLSRWHRIYQEYKANGIRILGFSTDCDSRYLQAMRASLGFFAQFAYQDHPDLLNIDIPRSWSWFFIQSEQLYICFQDPIHICTKLRNRLLSETATLLLGNQLINMDPLMDLINNYSKLDHGLVCSDVNPKDRQNYNSAAKISNDNILILLKNITNSFGLNIYLQAIQSVRLAYIDKNTDIIERIYYAWVSVFIFRSWLVWIDSKDKKDLDLIISQLLNLDLNDTKKKYQVKRQYFITYQSYFCVEINAHSLIYLATLVCEGKLPFEALNISLQNSQTCEGMFRSARAISSITSAGVNFTILQFLKRANKLRALQNIKNSSHENHLRFPQHHKLAKTNQVTSTGQDKNALSKKSIENAVLKAYKYVSNLFSQMNLKALLRKGQFISIDEMSNIVLSSLDDFWSSDLGTINSETGSNEIDSENEINNEDQSNVVYDSDEEFELNDHLNVSDDINVSSYQGIRLFDNVKQELAHSYFKVSVNNENKYLNKQAACWILEKDKTSLSSNRLSRVQGR
;
A
#
# COMPACT_ATOMS: atom_id res chain seq x y z
N MET A 1 -13.52 21.18 13.06
CA MET A 1 -14.37 20.36 12.16
C MET A 1 -15.76 20.98 12.13
N LYS A 2 -16.28 21.38 10.95
CA LYS A 2 -17.68 21.85 10.84
C LYS A 2 -18.61 20.63 10.95
N LYS A 3 -19.70 20.78 11.72
CA LYS A 3 -20.78 19.80 11.93
C LYS A 3 -21.03 18.94 10.69
N LEU A 4 -20.84 17.63 10.84
CA LEU A 4 -21.33 16.61 9.92
C LEU A 4 -22.86 16.72 9.87
N ILE A 5 -23.40 17.23 8.77
CA ILE A 5 -24.82 17.09 8.44
C ILE A 5 -24.93 15.81 7.62
N PHE A 6 -25.31 14.72 8.28
CA PHE A 6 -25.72 13.50 7.59
C PHE A 6 -27.07 13.75 6.91
N SER A 7 -27.18 13.43 5.62
CA SER A 7 -28.49 13.35 4.97
C SER A 7 -29.29 12.21 5.60
N SER A 8 -30.60 12.42 5.70
CA SER A 8 -31.60 11.62 6.41
C SER A 8 -31.85 10.20 5.86
N GLN A 9 -30.88 9.55 5.22
CA GLN A 9 -31.03 8.21 4.64
C GLN A 9 -30.52 7.06 5.53
N PHE A 10 -29.96 7.32 6.71
CA PHE A 10 -29.43 6.31 7.64
C PHE A 10 -30.29 6.08 8.89
N HIS A 11 -31.57 6.41 8.85
CA HIS A 11 -32.49 6.04 9.93
C HIS A 11 -33.25 4.79 9.51
N TYR A 12 -32.76 3.62 9.91
CA TYR A 12 -33.52 2.44 10.37
C TYR A 12 -32.59 1.21 10.38
N LEU A 13 -32.25 0.75 11.60
CA LEU A 13 -31.63 -0.52 12.00
C LEU A 13 -30.26 -0.96 11.41
N PHE A 14 -29.45 -1.53 12.30
CA PHE A 14 -28.18 -2.29 12.12
C PHE A 14 -26.86 -1.49 12.02
N PHE A 15 -25.92 -1.88 12.89
CA PHE A 15 -24.52 -1.46 12.90
C PHE A 15 -23.91 -1.54 11.50
N VAL A 16 -23.58 -0.39 10.92
CA VAL A 16 -22.87 -0.33 9.64
C VAL A 16 -21.42 -0.71 9.91
N HIS A 17 -20.97 -1.81 9.31
CA HIS A 17 -19.59 -2.26 9.36
C HIS A 17 -18.83 -1.74 8.13
N LEU A 18 -17.68 -1.10 8.36
CA LEU A 18 -16.87 -0.46 7.32
C LEU A 18 -15.42 -0.97 7.32
N ILE A 19 -14.77 -0.95 6.17
CA ILE A 19 -13.33 -1.13 5.99
C ILE A 19 -12.72 0.24 5.72
N PHE A 20 -11.62 0.55 6.39
CA PHE A 20 -10.84 1.76 6.16
C PHE A 20 -9.64 1.44 5.28
N GLU A 21 -9.46 2.19 4.19
CA GLU A 21 -8.31 2.05 3.29
C GLU A 21 -7.43 3.29 3.33
N GLN A 22 -6.11 3.07 3.31
CA GLN A 22 -5.12 4.15 3.28
C GLN A 22 -4.04 3.89 2.21
N PHE A 23 -3.78 4.89 1.38
CA PHE A 23 -2.73 4.83 0.34
C PHE A 23 -2.17 6.22 0.00
N PHE A 24 -1.00 6.25 -0.64
CA PHE A 24 -0.33 7.48 -1.07
C PHE A 24 -0.28 7.63 -2.58
N THR A 25 -0.09 8.86 -3.04
CA THR A 25 0.22 9.11 -4.44
C THR A 25 1.10 10.33 -4.63
N ALA A 26 2.01 10.29 -5.60
CA ALA A 26 2.85 11.42 -5.96
C ALA A 26 2.02 12.58 -6.53
N VAL A 27 2.40 13.80 -6.16
CA VAL A 27 1.78 15.05 -6.60
C VAL A 27 2.83 16.06 -7.04
N ILE A 28 2.39 17.07 -7.79
CA ILE A 28 3.24 18.21 -8.15
C ILE A 28 3.48 19.05 -6.88
N PRO A 29 4.73 19.21 -6.42
CA PRO A 29 5.04 19.95 -5.19
C PRO A 29 4.92 21.46 -5.44
N LYS A 30 3.70 21.99 -5.29
CA LYS A 30 3.35 23.38 -5.60
C LYS A 30 2.41 23.96 -4.55
N ILE A 31 2.72 25.16 -4.09
CA ILE A 31 1.92 25.90 -3.11
C ILE A 31 0.87 26.72 -3.87
N THR A 32 -0.38 26.62 -3.43
CA THR A 32 -1.53 27.30 -4.04
C THR A 32 -2.43 27.89 -2.95
N TYR A 33 -3.00 29.05 -3.20
CA TYR A 33 -3.95 29.66 -2.29
C TYR A 33 -5.38 29.17 -2.60
N ASP A 34 -6.08 28.67 -1.59
CA ASP A 34 -7.52 28.36 -1.67
C ASP A 34 -8.33 29.51 -1.07
N THR A 35 -9.04 30.24 -1.93
CA THR A 35 -9.91 31.35 -1.56
C THR A 35 -11.09 30.90 -0.70
N THR A 36 -11.51 29.64 -0.78
CA THR A 36 -12.70 29.14 -0.08
C THR A 36 -12.43 28.96 1.42
N SER A 37 -11.25 28.45 1.76
CA SER A 37 -10.82 28.20 3.13
C SER A 37 -9.89 29.28 3.69
N ASP A 38 -9.45 30.24 2.86
CA ASP A 38 -8.43 31.24 3.21
C ASP A 38 -7.14 30.59 3.74
N THR A 39 -6.64 29.60 2.99
CA THR A 39 -5.45 28.79 3.37
C THR A 39 -4.52 28.57 2.20
N PHE A 40 -3.23 28.46 2.49
CA PHE A 40 -2.21 27.99 1.55
C PHE A 40 -2.12 26.46 1.58
N VAL A 41 -2.28 25.84 0.42
CA VAL A 41 -2.34 24.40 0.23
C VAL A 41 -1.16 23.95 -0.63
N GLY A 42 -0.44 22.92 -0.19
CA GLY A 42 0.73 22.37 -0.89
C GLY A 42 1.94 22.13 0.02
N PHE A 43 1.93 22.65 1.25
CA PHE A 43 2.84 22.26 2.32
C PHE A 43 2.48 20.88 2.88
N ALA A 44 3.46 20.17 3.43
CA ALA A 44 3.19 19.01 4.28
C ALA A 44 2.48 19.48 5.55
N LEU A 45 1.34 18.86 5.89
CA LEU A 45 0.61 19.24 7.11
C LEU A 45 1.29 18.61 8.34
N PRO A 46 1.49 19.38 9.43
CA PRO A 46 1.89 18.78 10.69
C PRO A 46 0.79 17.87 11.23
N LEU A 47 1.20 16.83 11.94
CA LEU A 47 0.30 15.90 12.62
C LEU A 47 0.12 16.33 14.08
N ASP A 48 -1.08 16.11 14.61
CA ASP A 48 -1.35 16.23 16.04
C ASP A 48 -0.86 14.99 16.82
N ASN A 49 -1.05 15.00 18.14
CA ASN A 49 -0.67 13.87 19.01
C ASN A 49 -1.47 12.58 18.72
N CYS A 50 -2.54 12.66 17.93
CA CYS A 50 -3.33 11.52 17.47
C CYS A 50 -2.92 11.08 16.05
N GLY A 51 -1.85 11.63 15.47
CA GLY A 51 -1.38 11.31 14.12
C GLY A 51 -2.30 11.82 13.00
N LEU A 52 -3.26 12.72 13.29
CA LEU A 52 -4.15 13.34 12.32
C LEU A 52 -3.60 14.69 11.85
N PRO A 53 -3.85 15.09 10.58
CA PRO A 53 -3.39 16.38 10.08
C PRO A 53 -4.09 17.56 10.79
N ILE A 54 -3.31 18.58 11.15
CA ILE A 54 -3.84 19.81 11.73
C ILE A 54 -4.42 20.69 10.62
N ASN A 55 -5.75 20.82 10.61
CA ASN A 55 -6.48 21.59 9.61
C ASN A 55 -6.15 23.09 9.69
N ASN A 56 -6.15 23.76 8.53
CA ASN A 56 -5.96 25.21 8.40
C ASN A 56 -4.66 25.76 9.01
N THR A 57 -3.63 24.91 9.18
CA THR A 57 -2.32 25.30 9.72
C THR A 57 -1.74 26.52 8.99
N TYR A 58 -1.80 26.52 7.66
CA TYR A 58 -1.21 27.56 6.82
C TYR A 58 -2.23 28.62 6.41
N SER A 59 -2.80 29.33 7.37
CA SER A 59 -3.64 30.52 7.15
C SER A 59 -3.00 31.75 7.79
N THR A 60 -2.83 32.83 7.04
CA THR A 60 -2.23 34.06 7.56
C THR A 60 -2.71 35.30 6.80
N LYS A 61 -2.68 36.45 7.48
CA LYS A 61 -2.88 37.78 6.90
C LYS A 61 -1.56 38.54 6.69
N SER A 62 -0.43 37.98 7.13
CA SER A 62 0.90 38.57 7.00
C SER A 62 1.68 37.92 5.86
N PHE A 63 2.20 38.73 4.94
CA PHE A 63 3.07 38.26 3.87
C PHE A 63 4.37 37.68 4.41
N ASN A 64 4.98 38.31 5.42
CA ASN A 64 6.25 37.86 6.01
C ASN A 64 6.14 36.44 6.61
N ILE A 65 5.01 36.14 7.28
CA ILE A 65 4.75 34.80 7.82
C ILE A 65 4.66 33.78 6.68
N PHE A 66 4.00 34.14 5.58
CA PHE A 66 3.89 33.27 4.41
C PHE A 66 5.24 33.06 3.70
N GLU A 67 6.08 34.09 3.64
CA GLU A 67 7.45 34.01 3.11
C GLU A 67 8.34 33.10 3.96
N GLU A 68 8.23 33.20 5.29
CA GLU A 68 8.91 32.30 6.22
C GLU A 68 8.50 30.84 5.99
N TRP A 69 7.19 30.56 5.85
CA TRP A 69 6.72 29.21 5.54
C TRP A 69 7.26 28.69 4.20
N CYS A 70 7.27 29.51 3.16
CA CYS A 70 7.84 29.12 1.86
C CYS A 70 9.32 28.75 1.94
N SER A 71 10.05 29.33 2.89
CA SER A 71 11.48 29.07 3.07
C SER A 71 11.77 27.89 4.00
N ASN A 72 10.95 27.69 5.04
CA ASN A 72 11.26 26.78 6.14
C ASN A 72 10.39 25.51 6.17
N THR A 73 9.26 25.48 5.45
CA THR A 73 8.32 24.35 5.48
C THR A 73 8.45 23.49 4.23
N PRO A 74 8.59 22.15 4.36
CA PRO A 74 8.67 21.27 3.19
C PRO A 74 7.37 21.28 2.38
N LYS A 75 7.50 21.36 1.05
CA LYS A 75 6.40 21.12 0.12
C LYS A 75 6.02 19.64 0.14
N ALA A 76 4.73 19.34 0.11
CA ALA A 76 4.24 17.98 0.01
C ALA A 76 4.54 17.42 -1.38
N LYS A 77 5.32 16.34 -1.43
CA LYS A 77 5.55 15.53 -2.66
C LYS A 77 4.54 14.40 -2.78
N LEU A 78 3.90 14.04 -1.67
CA LEU A 78 2.95 12.94 -1.56
C LEU A 78 1.61 13.44 -1.02
N LEU A 79 0.53 12.87 -1.54
CA LEU A 79 -0.82 13.00 -1.04
C LEU A 79 -1.24 11.68 -0.40
N THR A 80 -1.70 11.75 0.84
CA THR A 80 -2.38 10.64 1.52
C THR A 80 -3.87 10.73 1.24
N ALA A 81 -4.53 9.60 1.01
CA ALA A 81 -5.99 9.52 1.04
C ALA A 81 -6.46 8.42 1.99
N HIS A 82 -7.58 8.69 2.65
CA HIS A 82 -8.28 7.81 3.56
C HIS A 82 -9.68 7.56 3.02
N LEU A 83 -9.98 6.33 2.65
CA LEU A 83 -11.27 5.94 2.12
C LEU A 83 -11.96 4.97 3.05
N ILE A 84 -13.28 4.97 2.98
CA ILE A 84 -14.10 4.10 3.79
C ILE A 84 -15.07 3.37 2.89
N GLN A 85 -15.05 2.04 2.99
CA GLN A 85 -15.84 1.15 2.17
C GLN A 85 -16.82 0.34 3.03
N PRO A 86 -18.13 0.41 2.76
CA PRO A 86 -19.11 -0.41 3.46
C PRO A 86 -19.15 -1.85 2.98
N LEU A 87 -19.43 -2.78 3.91
CA LEU A 87 -19.49 -4.24 3.65
C LEU A 87 -20.70 -4.69 2.78
N SER A 88 -21.66 -3.78 2.52
CA SER A 88 -22.85 -3.90 1.65
C SER A 88 -24.03 -4.76 2.13
N HIS A 89 -25.24 -4.24 1.92
CA HIS A 89 -26.53 -4.98 1.84
C HIS A 89 -27.41 -4.52 0.66
N SER A 90 -26.97 -3.60 -0.19
CA SER A 90 -27.72 -3.16 -1.37
C SER A 90 -26.78 -2.72 -2.51
N SER A 91 -27.30 -2.70 -3.72
CA SER A 91 -26.61 -2.46 -5.00
C SER A 91 -25.55 -1.36 -4.95
N SER A 92 -24.27 -1.78 -4.89
CA SER A 92 -23.04 -1.00 -5.13
C SER A 92 -22.84 0.23 -4.24
N PRO A 93 -22.55 0.06 -2.93
CA PRO A 93 -22.19 1.21 -2.13
C PRO A 93 -20.78 1.69 -2.52
N SER A 94 -20.70 2.96 -2.91
CA SER A 94 -19.45 3.58 -3.35
C SER A 94 -18.56 3.92 -2.15
N PRO A 95 -17.23 3.78 -2.27
CA PRO A 95 -16.30 4.20 -1.24
C PRO A 95 -16.41 5.71 -0.99
N TYR A 96 -16.26 6.11 0.26
CA TYR A 96 -16.31 7.50 0.67
C TYR A 96 -14.91 8.02 1.01
N LEU A 97 -14.50 9.13 0.38
CA LEU A 97 -13.28 9.83 0.76
C LEU A 97 -13.50 10.54 2.11
N PHE A 98 -12.87 10.03 3.16
CA PHE A 98 -12.91 10.59 4.50
C PHE A 98 -11.96 11.77 4.66
N SER A 99 -10.71 11.59 4.26
CA SER A 99 -9.64 12.57 4.43
C SER A 99 -8.63 12.48 3.29
N ALA A 100 -8.05 13.60 2.92
CA ALA A 100 -6.89 13.65 2.03
C ALA A 100 -6.02 14.87 2.35
N TYR A 101 -4.70 14.68 2.41
CA TYR A 101 -3.77 15.74 2.78
C TYR A 101 -2.35 15.48 2.26
N GLY A 102 -1.59 16.56 2.10
CA GLY A 102 -0.18 16.53 1.74
C GLY A 102 0.70 16.10 2.91
N THR A 103 1.68 15.25 2.64
CA THR A 103 2.63 14.74 3.63
C THR A 103 4.06 14.81 3.11
N ASP A 104 5.01 14.86 4.03
CA ASP A 104 6.45 14.69 3.78
C ASP A 104 6.91 13.23 4.01
N ASN A 105 5.96 12.34 4.35
CA ASN A 105 6.20 10.93 4.61
C ASN A 105 7.17 10.66 5.79
N LYS A 106 7.28 11.59 6.76
CA LYS A 106 8.15 11.43 7.95
C LYS A 106 7.44 10.91 9.21
N TYR A 107 6.18 10.52 9.10
CA TYR A 107 5.43 9.95 10.23
C TYR A 107 5.95 8.57 10.63
N LYS A 108 5.72 8.19 11.88
CA LYS A 108 6.12 6.91 12.50
C LYS A 108 4.92 5.96 12.61
N SER A 109 5.20 4.70 12.91
CA SER A 109 4.19 3.66 13.13
C SER A 109 3.26 3.96 14.31
N ILE A 110 3.76 4.65 15.34
CA ILE A 110 2.92 5.12 16.46
C ILE A 110 1.89 6.17 16.02
N ASP A 111 2.24 7.04 15.08
CA ASP A 111 1.30 8.03 14.54
C ASP A 111 0.19 7.34 13.75
N VAL A 112 0.49 6.23 13.08
CA VAL A 112 -0.49 5.38 12.40
C VAL A 112 -1.46 4.75 13.41
N LEU A 113 -0.93 4.12 14.47
CA LEU A 113 -1.74 3.49 15.52
C LEU A 113 -2.68 4.49 16.20
N SER A 114 -2.14 5.63 16.64
CA SER A 114 -2.92 6.70 17.26
C SER A 114 -4.02 7.21 16.32
N ARG A 115 -3.71 7.33 15.04
CA ARG A 115 -4.66 7.76 14.00
C ARG A 115 -5.80 6.75 13.85
N TRP A 116 -5.48 5.47 13.70
CA TRP A 116 -6.50 4.42 13.56
C TRP A 116 -7.40 4.34 14.78
N HIS A 117 -6.82 4.41 15.98
CA HIS A 117 -7.60 4.43 17.22
C HIS A 117 -8.53 5.63 17.29
N ARG A 118 -8.04 6.84 16.96
CA ARG A 118 -8.85 8.05 16.96
C ARG A 118 -9.99 7.99 15.94
N ILE A 119 -9.69 7.53 14.72
CA ILE A 119 -10.70 7.34 13.67
C ILE A 119 -11.75 6.32 14.14
N TYR A 120 -11.33 5.19 14.72
CA TYR A 120 -12.25 4.20 15.27
C TYR A 120 -13.21 4.81 16.29
N GLN A 121 -12.71 5.55 17.27
CA GLN A 121 -13.51 6.21 18.30
C GLN A 121 -14.51 7.21 17.71
N GLU A 122 -14.08 8.03 16.75
CA GLU A 122 -14.96 9.01 16.11
C GLU A 122 -16.11 8.34 15.34
N TYR A 123 -15.83 7.27 14.61
CA TYR A 123 -16.87 6.51 13.90
C TYR A 123 -17.82 5.80 14.85
N LYS A 124 -17.26 5.20 15.92
CA LYS A 124 -18.05 4.54 16.96
C LYS A 124 -19.02 5.50 17.64
N ALA A 125 -18.58 6.72 17.95
CA ALA A 125 -19.44 7.77 18.51
C ALA A 125 -20.61 8.15 17.60
N ASN A 126 -20.51 7.88 16.29
CA ASN A 126 -21.57 8.08 15.30
C ASN A 126 -22.35 6.78 14.97
N GLY A 127 -22.21 5.72 15.79
CA GLY A 127 -22.94 4.46 15.61
C GLY A 127 -22.39 3.57 14.49
N ILE A 128 -21.19 3.84 14.00
CA ILE A 128 -20.54 3.09 12.91
C ILE A 128 -19.38 2.28 13.48
N ARG A 129 -19.28 1.00 13.10
CA ARG A 129 -18.17 0.13 13.52
C ARG A 129 -17.19 -0.02 12.36
N ILE A 130 -15.93 0.35 12.57
CA ILE A 130 -14.85 -0.02 11.64
C ILE A 130 -14.48 -1.47 11.95
N LEU A 131 -14.60 -2.34 10.96
CA LEU A 131 -14.26 -3.75 11.09
C LEU A 131 -12.76 -3.98 10.90
N GLY A 132 -12.14 -3.26 9.96
CA GLY A 132 -10.72 -3.44 9.68
C GLY A 132 -10.08 -2.30 8.90
N PHE A 133 -8.74 -2.33 8.91
CA PHE A 133 -7.86 -1.40 8.20
C PHE A 133 -7.08 -2.13 7.11
N SER A 134 -7.09 -1.58 5.91
CA SER A 134 -6.38 -2.09 4.75
C SER A 134 -5.35 -1.07 4.26
N THR A 135 -4.10 -1.47 4.10
CA THR A 135 -3.03 -0.57 3.62
C THR A 135 -2.13 -1.23 2.59
N ASP A 136 -1.26 -0.42 2.00
CA ASP A 136 -0.11 -0.91 1.26
C ASP A 136 0.94 -1.55 2.18
N CYS A 137 1.82 -2.33 1.57
CA CYS A 137 2.92 -3.04 2.22
C CYS A 137 4.06 -2.12 2.68
N ASP A 138 3.77 -0.89 3.12
CA ASP A 138 4.73 0.01 3.78
C ASP A 138 5.08 -0.54 5.17
N SER A 139 6.36 -0.44 5.54
CA SER A 139 6.87 -0.97 6.80
C SER A 139 6.23 -0.35 8.04
N ARG A 140 5.84 0.94 7.99
CA ARG A 140 5.25 1.64 9.14
C ARG A 140 3.83 1.20 9.40
N TYR A 141 3.02 1.01 8.35
CA TYR A 141 1.70 0.41 8.51
C TYR A 141 1.81 -1.03 8.99
N LEU A 142 2.74 -1.81 8.43
CA LEU A 142 2.94 -3.19 8.85
C LEU A 142 3.30 -3.27 10.34
N GLN A 143 4.21 -2.42 10.82
CA GLN A 143 4.56 -2.37 12.25
C GLN A 143 3.37 -1.95 13.11
N ALA A 144 2.57 -0.98 12.67
CA ALA A 144 1.33 -0.60 13.33
C ALA A 144 0.31 -1.76 13.36
N MET A 145 0.11 -2.49 12.27
CA MET A 145 -0.78 -3.65 12.22
C MET A 145 -0.35 -4.72 13.21
N ARG A 146 0.94 -5.08 13.22
CA ARG A 146 1.52 -6.06 14.14
C ARG A 146 1.25 -5.69 15.59
N ALA A 147 1.54 -4.44 15.96
CA ALA A 147 1.26 -3.90 17.27
C ALA A 147 -0.25 -3.93 17.59
N SER A 148 -1.13 -3.50 16.68
CA SER A 148 -2.57 -3.50 16.96
C SER A 148 -3.16 -4.89 17.15
N LEU A 149 -2.57 -5.90 16.49
CA LEU A 149 -3.05 -7.29 16.49
C LEU A 149 -2.40 -8.16 17.58
N GLY A 150 -1.40 -7.63 18.32
CA GLY A 150 -0.54 -8.44 19.19
C GLY A 150 0.25 -9.50 18.43
N PHE A 151 0.51 -9.28 17.14
CA PHE A 151 1.13 -10.25 16.24
C PHE A 151 2.66 -10.09 16.23
N PHE A 152 3.33 -10.89 17.06
CA PHE A 152 4.77 -10.77 17.36
C PHE A 152 5.12 -9.35 17.82
N ALA A 153 4.30 -8.79 18.72
CA ALA A 153 4.47 -7.44 19.26
C ALA A 153 3.95 -7.36 20.70
N GLN A 154 4.54 -6.50 21.52
CA GLN A 154 4.18 -6.35 22.95
C GLN A 154 2.90 -5.55 23.19
N PHE A 155 2.43 -4.77 22.20
CA PHE A 155 1.19 -4.02 22.31
C PHE A 155 0.01 -4.87 21.82
N ALA A 156 -1.15 -4.72 22.47
CA ALA A 156 -2.46 -5.13 22.01
C ALA A 156 -3.52 -4.34 22.78
N TYR A 157 -4.70 -4.10 22.19
CA TYR A 157 -5.79 -3.46 22.92
C TYR A 157 -6.35 -4.41 23.98
N GLN A 158 -6.22 -4.06 25.25
CA GLN A 158 -6.77 -4.81 26.39
C GLN A 158 -7.92 -4.02 27.02
N ASP A 159 -8.89 -4.73 27.61
CA ASP A 159 -10.03 -4.18 28.39
C ASP A 159 -10.88 -3.13 27.65
N HIS A 160 -10.85 -3.12 26.32
CA HIS A 160 -11.66 -2.19 25.53
C HIS A 160 -13.09 -2.74 25.37
N PRO A 161 -14.15 -1.94 25.64
CA PRO A 161 -15.54 -2.44 25.67
C PRO A 161 -16.05 -2.96 24.32
N ASP A 162 -15.40 -2.58 23.22
CA ASP A 162 -15.76 -2.99 21.87
C ASP A 162 -14.89 -4.13 21.29
N LEU A 163 -14.05 -4.81 22.08
CA LEU A 163 -13.24 -5.91 21.56
C LEU A 163 -14.12 -7.00 20.90
N LEU A 164 -13.78 -7.38 19.67
CA LEU A 164 -14.24 -8.63 19.07
C LEU A 164 -13.46 -9.75 19.74
N ASN A 165 -14.10 -10.87 20.01
CA ASN A 165 -13.41 -12.06 20.49
C ASN A 165 -13.75 -13.28 19.62
N ILE A 166 -12.82 -14.23 19.55
CA ILE A 166 -13.03 -15.56 18.97
C ILE A 166 -12.57 -16.64 19.94
N ASP A 167 -13.20 -17.82 19.90
CA ASP A 167 -12.67 -18.95 20.66
C ASP A 167 -11.66 -19.70 19.79
N ILE A 168 -10.38 -19.56 20.12
CA ILE A 168 -9.27 -20.22 19.41
C ILE A 168 -9.14 -21.66 19.93
N PRO A 169 -9.30 -22.69 19.07
CA PRO A 169 -9.06 -24.07 19.46
C PRO A 169 -7.62 -24.29 19.92
N ARG A 170 -7.43 -25.10 20.97
CA ARG A 170 -6.08 -25.46 21.47
C ARG A 170 -5.20 -26.17 20.44
N SER A 171 -5.81 -26.81 19.42
CA SER A 171 -5.09 -27.46 18.33
C SER A 171 -4.49 -26.48 17.32
N TRP A 172 -4.84 -25.19 17.38
CA TRP A 172 -4.38 -24.17 16.43
C TRP A 172 -3.06 -23.53 16.87
N SER A 173 -2.05 -24.36 17.10
CA SER A 173 -0.68 -23.93 17.42
C SER A 173 -0.07 -23.03 16.34
N TRP A 174 -0.61 -23.10 15.13
CA TRP A 174 -0.16 -22.36 13.95
C TRP A 174 -0.73 -20.93 13.86
N PHE A 175 -1.71 -20.58 14.70
CA PHE A 175 -2.40 -19.29 14.69
C PHE A 175 -1.84 -18.35 15.78
N PHE A 176 -1.29 -17.20 15.38
CA PHE A 176 -0.54 -16.31 16.28
C PHE A 176 -1.20 -14.94 16.59
N ILE A 177 -2.42 -14.67 16.12
CA ILE A 177 -3.15 -13.44 16.50
C ILE A 177 -3.88 -13.69 17.84
N GLN A 178 -3.94 -12.68 18.71
CA GLN A 178 -4.64 -12.79 20.00
C GLN A 178 -6.15 -12.98 19.81
N SER A 179 -6.81 -13.63 20.77
CA SER A 179 -8.24 -13.94 20.71
C SER A 179 -9.16 -12.72 20.75
N GLU A 180 -8.65 -11.56 21.18
CA GLU A 180 -9.41 -10.32 21.31
C GLU A 180 -8.81 -9.23 20.44
N GLN A 181 -9.64 -8.59 19.61
CA GLN A 181 -9.20 -7.61 18.61
C GLN A 181 -10.21 -6.47 18.50
N LEU A 182 -9.72 -5.23 18.48
CA LEU A 182 -10.59 -4.06 18.27
C LEU A 182 -11.10 -3.99 16.82
N TYR A 183 -10.22 -4.34 15.89
CA TYR A 183 -10.41 -4.39 14.45
C TYR A 183 -9.40 -5.38 13.84
N ILE A 184 -9.60 -5.78 12.59
CA ILE A 184 -8.66 -6.63 11.83
C ILE A 184 -7.81 -5.80 10.87
N CYS A 185 -6.71 -6.36 10.36
CA CYS A 185 -5.87 -5.67 9.39
C CYS A 185 -5.54 -6.53 8.16
N PHE A 186 -5.52 -5.91 6.98
CA PHE A 186 -5.11 -6.54 5.73
C PHE A 186 -4.08 -5.68 5.00
N GLN A 187 -3.09 -6.35 4.44
CA GLN A 187 -2.09 -5.81 3.53
C GLN A 187 -2.54 -6.03 2.09
N ASP A 188 -2.33 -5.06 1.21
CA ASP A 188 -2.79 -5.14 -0.17
C ASP A 188 -2.14 -6.33 -0.91
N PRO A 189 -2.93 -7.35 -1.31
CA PRO A 189 -2.40 -8.55 -1.95
C PRO A 189 -1.77 -8.27 -3.32
N ILE A 190 -2.17 -7.21 -4.04
CA ILE A 190 -1.54 -6.81 -5.29
C ILE A 190 -0.10 -6.36 -5.02
N HIS A 191 0.10 -5.57 -3.96
CA HIS A 191 1.42 -5.12 -3.54
C HIS A 191 2.29 -6.26 -2.98
N ILE A 192 1.70 -7.24 -2.30
CA ILE A 192 2.41 -8.45 -1.90
C ILE A 192 2.96 -9.18 -3.14
N CYS A 193 2.12 -9.43 -4.15
CA CYS A 193 2.53 -10.11 -5.38
C CYS A 193 3.63 -9.35 -6.14
N THR A 194 3.52 -8.02 -6.26
CA THR A 194 4.55 -7.21 -6.94
C THR A 194 5.85 -7.15 -6.15
N LYS A 195 5.81 -7.07 -4.81
CA LYS A 195 7.02 -7.16 -3.97
C LYS A 195 7.74 -8.50 -4.11
N LEU A 196 7.00 -9.60 -4.09
CA LEU A 196 7.57 -10.93 -4.33
C LEU A 196 8.19 -11.04 -5.74
N ARG A 197 7.52 -10.51 -6.78
CA ARG A 197 8.11 -10.44 -8.13
C ARG A 197 9.38 -9.58 -8.16
N ASN A 198 9.36 -8.40 -7.56
CA ASN A 198 10.50 -7.48 -7.57
C ASN A 198 11.69 -8.07 -6.81
N ARG A 199 11.44 -8.82 -5.73
CA ARG A 199 12.49 -9.54 -5.00
C ARG A 199 13.16 -10.62 -5.87
N LEU A 200 12.38 -11.32 -6.69
CA LEU A 200 12.89 -12.31 -7.65
C LEU A 200 13.73 -11.65 -8.76
N LEU A 201 13.38 -10.43 -9.15
CA LEU A 201 14.08 -9.64 -10.17
C LEU A 201 15.26 -8.83 -9.64
N SER A 202 15.47 -8.79 -8.32
CA SER A 202 16.48 -7.93 -7.72
C SER A 202 17.88 -8.50 -7.88
N GLU A 203 18.82 -7.68 -8.34
CA GLU A 203 20.25 -8.02 -8.41
C GLU A 203 20.90 -8.10 -7.02
N THR A 204 20.28 -7.47 -6.02
CA THR A 204 20.79 -7.46 -4.63
C THR A 204 20.33 -8.67 -3.81
N ALA A 205 19.31 -9.39 -4.28
CA ALA A 205 18.80 -10.59 -3.65
C ALA A 205 19.45 -11.82 -4.27
N THR A 206 19.64 -12.87 -3.48
CA THR A 206 20.06 -14.17 -4.02
C THR A 206 19.26 -15.23 -3.31
N LEU A 207 18.01 -15.38 -3.75
CA LEU A 207 17.07 -16.30 -3.14
C LEU A 207 17.57 -17.74 -3.30
N LEU A 208 17.68 -18.45 -2.17
CA LEU A 208 18.18 -19.81 -2.12
C LEU A 208 17.17 -20.68 -1.39
N LEU A 209 16.80 -21.81 -2.00
CA LEU A 209 15.97 -22.81 -1.36
C LEU A 209 16.54 -24.21 -1.64
N GLY A 210 16.97 -24.89 -0.58
CA GLY A 210 17.73 -26.14 -0.72
C GLY A 210 19.03 -25.91 -1.47
N ASN A 211 19.25 -26.71 -2.52
CA ASN A 211 20.41 -26.60 -3.41
C ASN A 211 20.04 -25.92 -4.74
N GLN A 212 19.04 -25.04 -4.74
CA GLN A 212 18.59 -24.35 -5.96
C GLN A 212 18.49 -22.85 -5.75
N LEU A 213 19.02 -22.10 -6.71
CA LEU A 213 18.82 -20.67 -6.83
C LEU A 213 17.42 -20.41 -7.38
N ILE A 214 16.75 -19.44 -6.78
CA ILE A 214 15.46 -18.94 -7.25
C ILE A 214 15.74 -17.66 -8.02
N ASN A 215 15.74 -17.74 -9.34
CA ASN A 215 16.04 -16.64 -10.26
C ASN A 215 15.17 -16.70 -11.53
N MET A 216 15.41 -15.80 -12.47
CA MET A 216 14.62 -15.71 -13.70
C MET A 216 15.08 -16.64 -14.83
N ASP A 217 16.22 -17.31 -14.69
CA ASP A 217 16.82 -18.07 -15.80
C ASP A 217 15.87 -19.16 -16.34
N PRO A 218 15.17 -19.96 -15.51
CA PRO A 218 14.20 -20.93 -16.01
C PRO A 218 13.00 -20.29 -16.74
N LEU A 219 12.60 -19.07 -16.36
CA LEU A 219 11.54 -18.34 -17.07
C LEU A 219 12.04 -17.79 -18.42
N MET A 220 13.30 -17.34 -18.48
CA MET A 220 13.95 -16.94 -19.72
C MET A 220 14.11 -18.13 -20.67
N ASP A 221 14.47 -19.30 -20.15
CA ASP A 221 14.51 -20.56 -20.91
C ASP A 221 13.15 -20.89 -21.53
N LEU A 222 12.06 -20.78 -20.75
CA LEU A 222 10.70 -20.93 -21.29
C LEU A 222 10.40 -19.94 -22.41
N ILE A 223 10.72 -18.66 -22.23
CA ILE A 223 10.44 -17.61 -23.21
C ILE A 223 11.21 -17.85 -24.53
N ASN A 224 12.44 -18.35 -24.44
CA ASN A 224 13.31 -18.51 -25.60
C ASN A 224 13.10 -19.84 -26.33
N ASN A 225 12.74 -20.91 -25.61
CA ASN A 225 12.78 -22.28 -26.13
C ASN A 225 11.40 -22.95 -26.25
N TYR A 226 10.34 -22.38 -25.69
CA TYR A 226 8.97 -22.92 -25.76
C TYR A 226 8.04 -21.99 -26.54
N SER A 227 6.92 -22.53 -27.03
CA SER A 227 5.95 -21.74 -27.79
C SER A 227 5.21 -20.75 -26.88
N LYS A 228 5.15 -19.48 -27.29
CA LYS A 228 4.35 -18.43 -26.63
C LYS A 228 2.88 -18.83 -26.45
N LEU A 229 2.34 -19.70 -27.29
CA LEU A 229 0.96 -20.17 -27.16
C LEU A 229 0.76 -21.05 -25.92
N ASP A 230 1.81 -21.73 -25.46
CA ASP A 230 1.75 -22.63 -24.30
C ASP A 230 1.92 -21.83 -23.00
N HIS A 231 2.92 -20.93 -22.97
CA HIS A 231 3.33 -20.23 -21.77
C HIS A 231 2.72 -18.81 -21.64
N GLY A 232 2.49 -18.09 -22.74
CA GLY A 232 1.86 -16.76 -22.74
C GLY A 232 2.73 -15.59 -22.24
N LEU A 233 4.02 -15.82 -21.97
CA LEU A 233 4.98 -14.81 -21.50
C LEU A 233 5.63 -14.05 -22.65
N VAL A 234 6.11 -12.85 -22.36
CA VAL A 234 7.02 -12.06 -23.19
C VAL A 234 8.19 -11.53 -22.35
N CYS A 235 9.29 -11.12 -22.98
CA CYS A 235 10.48 -10.60 -22.27
C CYS A 235 10.18 -9.41 -21.35
N SER A 236 9.16 -8.61 -21.64
CA SER A 236 8.77 -7.50 -20.74
C SER A 236 8.12 -7.97 -19.44
N ASP A 237 7.53 -9.18 -19.38
CA ASP A 237 6.93 -9.72 -18.16
C ASP A 237 8.02 -10.01 -17.08
N VAL A 238 9.25 -10.25 -17.52
CA VAL A 238 10.42 -10.54 -16.69
C VAL A 238 11.39 -9.35 -16.58
N ASN A 239 10.96 -8.16 -16.99
CA ASN A 239 11.78 -6.95 -16.95
C ASN A 239 11.68 -6.25 -15.57
N PRO A 240 12.83 -5.90 -14.94
CA PRO A 240 12.86 -5.20 -13.64
C PRO A 240 12.43 -3.73 -13.69
N LYS A 241 12.39 -3.07 -14.86
CA LYS A 241 12.10 -1.62 -14.97
C LYS A 241 10.70 -1.25 -14.45
N ASP A 242 9.70 -2.09 -14.68
CA ASP A 242 8.34 -1.85 -14.18
C ASP A 242 8.08 -2.63 -12.89
N ARG A 243 8.35 -1.95 -11.77
CA ARG A 243 8.20 -2.48 -10.40
C ARG A 243 6.75 -2.56 -9.92
N GLN A 244 5.80 -1.89 -10.58
CA GLN A 244 4.39 -1.89 -10.19
C GLN A 244 3.54 -2.85 -11.03
N ASN A 245 4.18 -3.66 -11.89
CA ASN A 245 3.49 -4.53 -12.83
C ASN A 245 2.90 -5.79 -12.19
N TYR A 246 1.69 -5.66 -11.65
CA TYR A 246 0.94 -6.82 -11.16
C TYR A 246 0.61 -7.84 -12.25
N ASN A 247 0.31 -7.40 -13.48
CA ASN A 247 -0.04 -8.32 -14.58
C ASN A 247 1.11 -9.29 -14.87
N SER A 248 2.35 -8.79 -14.86
CA SER A 248 3.54 -9.62 -14.99
C SER A 248 3.65 -10.62 -13.84
N ALA A 249 3.43 -10.19 -12.59
CA ALA A 249 3.44 -11.10 -11.44
C ALA A 249 2.39 -12.22 -11.57
N ALA A 250 1.18 -11.87 -12.01
CA ALA A 250 0.11 -12.84 -12.22
C ALA A 250 0.44 -13.84 -13.34
N LYS A 251 1.00 -13.37 -14.46
CA LYS A 251 1.38 -14.21 -15.61
C LYS A 251 2.47 -15.21 -15.27
N ILE A 252 3.56 -14.79 -14.61
CA ILE A 252 4.67 -15.69 -14.27
C ILE A 252 4.23 -16.77 -13.28
N SER A 253 3.20 -16.52 -12.46
CA SER A 253 2.63 -17.48 -11.51
C SER A 253 1.43 -18.26 -12.05
N ASN A 254 1.20 -18.29 -13.36
CA ASN A 254 0.04 -18.98 -13.95
C ASN A 254 0.24 -20.51 -13.99
N ASP A 255 -0.86 -21.28 -13.99
CA ASP A 255 -0.85 -22.74 -13.96
C ASP A 255 -0.02 -23.35 -15.09
N ASN A 256 -0.19 -22.84 -16.31
CA ASN A 256 0.58 -23.30 -17.47
C ASN A 256 2.09 -23.15 -17.26
N ILE A 257 2.53 -22.05 -16.64
CA ILE A 257 3.94 -21.82 -16.33
C ILE A 257 4.43 -22.82 -15.28
N LEU A 258 3.67 -23.00 -14.21
CA LEU A 258 4.01 -23.93 -13.14
C LEU A 258 4.07 -25.38 -13.64
N ILE A 259 3.24 -25.75 -14.61
CA ILE A 259 3.29 -27.07 -15.26
C ILE A 259 4.55 -27.19 -16.12
N LEU A 260 4.82 -26.21 -16.99
CA LEU A 260 5.97 -26.24 -17.90
C LEU A 260 7.30 -26.22 -17.17
N LEU A 261 7.41 -25.43 -16.09
CA LEU A 261 8.62 -25.36 -15.27
C LEU A 261 9.03 -26.74 -14.72
N LYS A 262 8.09 -27.65 -14.44
CA LYS A 262 8.43 -29.01 -13.96
C LYS A 262 9.31 -29.80 -14.93
N ASN A 263 9.31 -29.43 -16.21
CA ASN A 263 10.12 -30.08 -17.24
C ASN A 263 11.52 -29.46 -17.39
N ILE A 264 11.80 -28.34 -16.72
CA ILE A 264 13.08 -27.64 -16.77
C ILE A 264 13.94 -28.06 -15.58
N THR A 265 15.20 -28.40 -15.86
CA THR A 265 16.18 -28.76 -14.83
C THR A 265 16.44 -27.60 -13.88
N ASN A 266 16.59 -27.86 -12.58
CA ASN A 266 16.87 -26.85 -11.55
C ASN A 266 15.82 -25.73 -11.38
N SER A 267 14.61 -25.92 -11.89
CA SER A 267 13.52 -24.93 -11.76
C SER A 267 12.64 -25.12 -10.52
N PHE A 268 12.85 -26.19 -9.74
CA PHE A 268 11.90 -26.63 -8.72
C PHE A 268 11.72 -25.59 -7.60
N GLY A 269 12.80 -24.97 -7.13
CA GLY A 269 12.77 -23.87 -6.16
C GLY A 269 11.98 -22.67 -6.69
N LEU A 270 12.18 -22.31 -7.97
CA LEU A 270 11.39 -21.27 -8.63
C LEU A 270 9.91 -21.65 -8.76
N ASN A 271 9.62 -22.92 -9.03
CA ASN A 271 8.26 -23.44 -9.10
C ASN A 271 7.54 -23.25 -7.75
N ILE A 272 8.18 -23.60 -6.64
CA ILE A 272 7.66 -23.38 -5.27
C ILE A 272 7.45 -21.87 -5.01
N TYR A 273 8.40 -21.04 -5.40
CA TYR A 273 8.30 -19.58 -5.25
C TYR A 273 7.08 -19.00 -5.97
N LEU A 274 6.90 -19.38 -7.24
CA LEU A 274 5.79 -18.91 -8.07
C LEU A 274 4.45 -19.48 -7.62
N GLN A 275 4.41 -20.70 -7.07
CA GLN A 275 3.23 -21.26 -6.40
C GLN A 275 2.81 -20.42 -5.18
N ALA A 276 3.76 -19.86 -4.42
CA ALA A 276 3.44 -18.96 -3.31
C ALA A 276 2.76 -17.67 -3.81
N ILE A 277 3.27 -17.06 -4.89
CA ILE A 277 2.65 -15.89 -5.53
C ILE A 277 1.24 -16.24 -6.04
N GLN A 278 1.10 -17.38 -6.73
CA GLN A 278 -0.19 -17.85 -7.22
C GLN A 278 -1.19 -18.04 -6.07
N SER A 279 -0.74 -18.59 -4.96
CA SER A 279 -1.57 -18.85 -3.79
C SER A 279 -2.06 -17.54 -3.14
N VAL A 280 -1.22 -16.51 -3.05
CA VAL A 280 -1.66 -15.16 -2.62
C VAL A 280 -2.73 -14.60 -3.56
N ARG A 281 -2.53 -14.73 -4.88
CA ARG A 281 -3.51 -14.28 -5.89
C ARG A 281 -4.86 -14.98 -5.74
N LEU A 282 -4.87 -16.31 -5.63
CA LEU A 282 -6.09 -17.10 -5.50
C LEU A 282 -6.80 -16.81 -4.16
N ALA A 283 -6.05 -16.62 -3.08
CA ALA A 283 -6.64 -16.33 -1.77
C ALA A 283 -7.34 -14.95 -1.70
N TYR A 284 -6.74 -13.91 -2.29
CA TYR A 284 -7.17 -12.53 -2.00
C TYR A 284 -7.61 -11.71 -3.21
N ILE A 285 -7.20 -12.07 -4.43
CA ILE A 285 -7.44 -11.25 -5.64
C ILE A 285 -8.50 -11.89 -6.54
N ASP A 286 -8.43 -13.20 -6.74
CA ASP A 286 -9.42 -13.91 -7.55
C ASP A 286 -10.80 -13.79 -6.90
N LYS A 287 -11.82 -13.45 -7.68
CA LYS A 287 -13.20 -13.24 -7.21
C LYS A 287 -14.01 -14.53 -7.18
N ASN A 288 -13.56 -15.56 -7.90
CA ASN A 288 -14.29 -16.80 -8.06
C ASN A 288 -13.96 -17.85 -6.99
N THR A 289 -12.89 -17.65 -6.22
CA THR A 289 -12.46 -18.55 -5.15
C THR A 289 -13.41 -18.48 -3.95
N ASP A 290 -13.87 -19.63 -3.48
CA ASP A 290 -14.72 -19.73 -2.29
C ASP A 290 -13.93 -19.51 -0.99
N ILE A 291 -14.62 -19.31 0.14
CA ILE A 291 -13.94 -18.96 1.39
C ILE A 291 -13.00 -20.05 1.93
N ILE A 292 -13.36 -21.33 1.80
CA ILE A 292 -12.55 -22.44 2.32
C ILE A 292 -11.31 -22.63 1.43
N GLU A 293 -11.46 -22.51 0.13
CA GLU A 293 -10.37 -22.50 -0.83
C GLU A 293 -9.44 -21.29 -0.61
N ARG A 294 -9.99 -20.10 -0.30
CA ARG A 294 -9.16 -18.93 0.05
C ARG A 294 -8.30 -19.19 1.28
N ILE A 295 -8.87 -19.81 2.32
CA ILE A 295 -8.12 -20.21 3.52
C ILE A 295 -7.04 -21.22 3.14
N TYR A 296 -7.37 -22.23 2.32
CA TYR A 296 -6.39 -23.20 1.83
C TYR A 296 -5.21 -22.49 1.12
N TYR A 297 -5.47 -21.64 0.13
CA TYR A 297 -4.40 -20.96 -0.62
C TYR A 297 -3.63 -19.96 0.24
N ALA A 298 -4.29 -19.22 1.14
CA ALA A 298 -3.63 -18.34 2.09
C ALA A 298 -2.62 -19.10 2.96
N TRP A 299 -2.96 -20.31 3.40
CA TRP A 299 -2.10 -21.12 4.23
C TRP A 299 -1.05 -21.91 3.44
N VAL A 300 -1.28 -22.20 2.15
CA VAL A 300 -0.23 -22.73 1.27
C VAL A 300 0.94 -21.74 1.19
N SER A 301 0.68 -20.45 0.95
CA SER A 301 1.76 -19.45 0.88
C SER A 301 2.46 -19.27 2.23
N VAL A 302 1.70 -19.23 3.35
CA VAL A 302 2.26 -19.18 4.71
C VAL A 302 3.20 -20.37 4.95
N PHE A 303 2.75 -21.60 4.71
CA PHE A 303 3.59 -22.77 5.00
C PHE A 303 4.78 -22.90 4.06
N ILE A 304 4.71 -22.44 2.81
CA ILE A 304 5.88 -22.35 1.94
C ILE A 304 6.93 -21.45 2.59
N PHE A 305 6.55 -20.24 3.03
CA PHE A 305 7.50 -19.30 3.61
C PHE A 305 7.97 -19.71 5.00
N ARG A 306 7.11 -20.29 5.85
CA ARG A 306 7.53 -20.86 7.15
C ARG A 306 8.54 -21.99 6.96
N SER A 307 8.26 -22.94 6.06
CA SER A 307 9.17 -24.06 5.79
C SER A 307 10.53 -23.57 5.28
N TRP A 308 10.52 -22.56 4.42
CA TRP A 308 11.73 -21.93 3.91
C TRP A 308 12.49 -21.19 5.02
N LEU A 309 11.81 -20.40 5.85
CA LEU A 309 12.41 -19.71 6.99
C LEU A 309 13.06 -20.69 7.96
N VAL A 310 12.34 -21.72 8.39
CA VAL A 310 12.84 -22.78 9.28
C VAL A 310 14.09 -23.44 8.69
N TRP A 311 14.10 -23.73 7.39
CA TRP A 311 15.26 -24.30 6.73
C TRP A 311 16.45 -23.34 6.72
N ILE A 312 16.24 -22.07 6.36
CA ILE A 312 17.29 -21.04 6.42
C ILE A 312 17.83 -20.96 7.84
N ASP A 313 16.98 -20.79 8.84
CA ASP A 313 17.36 -20.62 10.24
C ASP A 313 18.16 -21.80 10.79
N SER A 314 17.84 -23.02 10.37
CA SER A 314 18.58 -24.24 10.74
C SER A 314 20.02 -24.31 10.20
N LYS A 315 20.41 -23.45 9.27
CA LYS A 315 21.73 -23.46 8.62
C LYS A 315 22.64 -22.34 9.11
N ASP A 316 23.91 -22.67 9.31
CA ASP A 316 24.92 -21.63 9.52
C ASP A 316 25.13 -20.85 8.22
N LYS A 317 25.43 -19.55 8.34
CA LYS A 317 25.68 -18.70 7.18
C LYS A 317 26.79 -19.28 6.28
N LYS A 318 27.85 -19.82 6.87
CA LYS A 318 28.98 -20.43 6.14
C LYS A 318 28.54 -21.60 5.24
N ASP A 319 27.56 -22.39 5.68
CA ASP A 319 27.02 -23.49 4.89
C ASP A 319 26.22 -22.97 3.69
N LEU A 320 25.43 -21.90 3.90
CA LEU A 320 24.67 -21.26 2.84
C LEU A 320 25.62 -20.59 1.81
N ASP A 321 26.64 -19.89 2.28
CA ASP A 321 27.69 -19.30 1.43
C ASP A 321 28.35 -20.39 0.57
N LEU A 322 28.69 -21.54 1.15
CA LEU A 322 29.29 -22.67 0.43
C LEU A 322 28.39 -23.21 -0.69
N ILE A 323 27.09 -23.37 -0.41
CA ILE A 323 26.11 -23.80 -1.42
C ILE A 323 26.08 -22.79 -2.58
N ILE A 324 26.07 -21.50 -2.27
CA ILE A 324 26.04 -20.44 -3.30
C ILE A 324 27.32 -20.44 -4.14
N SER A 325 28.50 -20.52 -3.51
CA SER A 325 29.77 -20.58 -4.24
C SER A 325 29.82 -21.76 -5.20
N GLN A 326 29.27 -22.91 -4.80
CA GLN A 326 29.18 -24.09 -5.67
C GLN A 326 28.19 -23.90 -6.82
N LEU A 327 27.03 -23.29 -6.58
CA LEU A 327 26.02 -23.08 -7.62
C LEU A 327 26.42 -22.01 -8.63
N LEU A 328 27.13 -20.97 -8.20
CA LEU A 328 27.55 -19.85 -9.04
C LEU A 328 28.99 -19.97 -9.57
N ASN A 329 29.73 -21.03 -9.21
CA ASN A 329 31.16 -21.18 -9.50
C ASN A 329 32.00 -19.95 -9.09
N LEU A 330 31.73 -19.41 -7.90
CA LEU A 330 32.43 -18.24 -7.34
C LEU A 330 33.44 -18.64 -6.26
N ASP A 331 34.48 -17.82 -6.05
CA ASP A 331 35.32 -17.95 -4.86
C ASP A 331 34.47 -17.69 -3.60
N LEU A 332 34.74 -18.46 -2.54
CA LEU A 332 34.13 -18.30 -1.21
C LEU A 332 34.39 -16.91 -0.63
N ASN A 333 35.55 -16.33 -0.90
CA ASN A 333 35.88 -14.98 -0.41
C ASN A 333 35.03 -13.90 -1.09
N ASP A 334 34.79 -14.04 -2.40
CA ASP A 334 33.93 -13.13 -3.16
C ASP A 334 32.47 -13.30 -2.76
N THR A 335 32.05 -14.53 -2.49
CA THR A 335 30.71 -14.85 -1.97
C THR A 335 30.49 -14.18 -0.61
N LYS A 336 31.45 -14.27 0.33
CA LYS A 336 31.34 -13.61 1.64
C LYS A 336 31.29 -12.08 1.57
N LYS A 337 32.04 -11.48 0.63
CA LYS A 337 32.03 -10.03 0.41
C LYS A 337 30.72 -9.55 -0.18
N LYS A 338 30.20 -10.29 -1.16
CA LYS A 338 28.94 -9.97 -1.86
C LYS A 338 27.71 -10.23 -0.98
N TYR A 339 27.73 -11.31 -0.20
CA TYR A 339 26.59 -11.74 0.61
C TYR A 339 26.87 -11.59 2.11
N GLN A 340 26.42 -10.46 2.65
CA GLN A 340 26.79 -10.06 4.01
C GLN A 340 25.84 -10.63 5.06
N VAL A 341 24.57 -10.83 4.72
CA VAL A 341 23.54 -11.19 5.70
C VAL A 341 22.75 -12.40 5.20
N LYS A 342 22.50 -13.37 6.09
CA LYS A 342 21.71 -14.58 5.82
C LYS A 342 20.33 -14.30 5.22
N ARG A 343 19.77 -13.12 5.50
CA ARG A 343 18.47 -12.66 4.99
C ARG A 343 18.43 -12.46 3.47
N GLN A 344 19.58 -12.29 2.80
CA GLN A 344 19.64 -12.16 1.35
C GLN A 344 19.18 -13.44 0.62
N TYR A 345 19.20 -14.58 1.32
CA TYR A 345 18.77 -15.90 0.84
C TYR A 345 17.26 -16.15 0.92
N PHE A 346 16.50 -15.21 1.49
CA PHE A 346 15.06 -15.32 1.72
C PHE A 346 14.32 -14.12 1.12
N ILE A 347 12.98 -14.20 1.10
CA ILE A 347 12.13 -13.03 0.85
C ILE A 347 12.34 -11.99 1.96
N THR A 348 11.92 -10.75 1.71
CA THR A 348 12.01 -9.72 2.75
C THR A 348 11.06 -10.05 3.91
N TYR A 349 11.44 -9.69 5.13
CA TYR A 349 10.59 -9.96 6.29
C TYR A 349 9.28 -9.20 6.22
N GLN A 350 9.23 -8.01 5.62
CA GLN A 350 7.95 -7.31 5.44
C GLN A 350 7.02 -8.12 4.54
N SER A 351 7.53 -8.66 3.43
CA SER A 351 6.71 -9.50 2.52
C SER A 351 6.21 -10.76 3.24
N TYR A 352 7.07 -11.40 4.03
CA TYR A 352 6.71 -12.54 4.87
C TYR A 352 5.58 -12.20 5.86
N PHE A 353 5.72 -11.12 6.62
CA PHE A 353 4.72 -10.70 7.60
C PHE A 353 3.41 -10.23 6.96
N CYS A 354 3.45 -9.59 5.78
CA CYS A 354 2.23 -9.25 5.05
C CYS A 354 1.41 -10.49 4.69
N VAL A 355 2.07 -11.57 4.24
CA VAL A 355 1.41 -12.84 3.93
C VAL A 355 0.82 -13.47 5.19
N GLU A 356 1.59 -13.50 6.28
CA GLU A 356 1.15 -14.05 7.57
C GLU A 356 -0.05 -13.29 8.15
N ILE A 357 0.00 -11.95 8.23
CA ILE A 357 -1.11 -11.13 8.77
C ILE A 357 -2.39 -11.35 7.98
N ASN A 358 -2.33 -11.36 6.64
CA ASN A 358 -3.52 -11.58 5.83
C ASN A 358 -4.16 -12.94 6.10
N ALA A 359 -3.35 -14.00 6.23
CA ALA A 359 -3.84 -15.35 6.47
C ALA A 359 -4.48 -15.50 7.85
N HIS A 360 -3.89 -14.88 8.87
CA HIS A 360 -4.44 -14.87 10.23
C HIS A 360 -5.70 -14.01 10.32
N SER A 361 -5.70 -12.81 9.75
CA SER A 361 -6.88 -11.94 9.69
C SER A 361 -8.05 -12.61 8.95
N LEU A 362 -7.78 -13.37 7.89
CA LEU A 362 -8.80 -14.15 7.18
C LEU A 362 -9.43 -15.22 8.08
N ILE A 363 -8.63 -15.98 8.83
CA ILE A 363 -9.15 -16.97 9.78
C ILE A 363 -9.92 -16.31 10.91
N TYR A 364 -9.43 -15.19 11.45
CA TYR A 364 -10.10 -14.45 12.51
C TYR A 364 -11.51 -14.02 12.04
N LEU A 365 -11.58 -13.42 10.85
CA LEU A 365 -12.83 -12.99 10.23
C LEU A 365 -13.78 -14.15 9.93
N ALA A 366 -13.26 -15.25 9.37
CA ALA A 366 -14.04 -16.46 9.12
C ALA A 366 -14.60 -17.06 10.41
N THR A 367 -13.82 -17.01 11.50
CA THR A 367 -14.22 -17.51 12.81
C THR A 367 -15.32 -16.66 13.43
N LEU A 368 -15.22 -15.32 13.34
CA LEU A 368 -16.29 -14.42 13.77
C LEU A 368 -17.62 -14.69 13.03
N VAL A 369 -17.56 -14.98 11.74
CA VAL A 369 -18.76 -15.36 10.96
C VAL A 369 -19.27 -16.75 11.37
N CYS A 370 -18.38 -17.74 11.58
CA CYS A 370 -18.76 -19.06 12.10
C CYS A 370 -19.50 -18.97 13.43
N GLU A 371 -19.05 -18.07 14.31
CA GLU A 371 -19.61 -17.85 15.64
C GLU A 371 -20.87 -16.96 15.63
N GLY A 372 -21.32 -16.50 14.46
CA GLY A 372 -22.49 -15.63 14.32
C GLY A 372 -22.28 -14.20 14.84
N LYS A 373 -21.03 -13.80 15.10
CA LYS A 373 -20.66 -12.46 15.59
C LYS A 373 -20.60 -11.42 14.47
N LEU A 374 -20.40 -11.85 13.23
CA LEU A 374 -20.41 -11.01 12.04
C LEU A 374 -21.27 -11.60 10.92
N PRO A 375 -21.83 -10.75 10.04
CA PRO A 375 -22.53 -11.20 8.85
C PRO A 375 -21.57 -11.85 7.84
N PHE A 376 -22.08 -12.74 6.99
CA PHE A 376 -21.27 -13.46 6.01
C PHE A 376 -20.62 -12.52 4.98
N GLU A 377 -21.26 -11.39 4.69
CA GLU A 377 -20.78 -10.30 3.84
C GLU A 377 -19.43 -9.73 4.32
N ALA A 378 -19.10 -9.89 5.60
CA ALA A 378 -17.78 -9.52 6.13
C ALA A 378 -16.64 -10.29 5.44
N LEU A 379 -16.91 -11.51 4.92
CA LEU A 379 -15.99 -12.34 4.17
C LEU A 379 -15.86 -11.95 2.69
N ASN A 380 -16.36 -10.79 2.30
CA ASN A 380 -16.08 -10.24 0.98
C ASN A 380 -14.62 -9.74 0.91
N ILE A 381 -13.70 -10.66 0.69
CA ILE A 381 -12.24 -10.42 0.67
C ILE A 381 -11.84 -9.42 -0.41
N SER A 382 -12.65 -9.25 -1.47
CA SER A 382 -12.38 -8.24 -2.50
C SER A 382 -12.44 -6.79 -1.99
N LEU A 383 -13.00 -6.56 -0.80
CA LEU A 383 -13.01 -5.25 -0.12
C LEU A 383 -11.83 -5.07 0.86
N GLN A 384 -11.08 -6.14 1.16
CA GLN A 384 -10.01 -6.15 2.16
C GLN A 384 -8.64 -5.85 1.52
N ASN A 385 -8.52 -4.72 0.83
CA ASN A 385 -7.29 -4.25 0.17
C ASN A 385 -7.32 -2.72 0.01
N SER A 386 -6.27 -2.10 -0.53
CA SER A 386 -6.20 -0.64 -0.76
C SER A 386 -6.46 -0.22 -2.22
N GLN A 387 -6.99 -1.11 -3.06
CA GLN A 387 -7.16 -0.85 -4.50
C GLN A 387 -8.23 0.21 -4.79
N THR A 388 -9.14 0.44 -3.85
CA THR A 388 -10.14 1.49 -3.99
C THR A 388 -9.51 2.88 -3.92
N CYS A 389 -8.50 3.05 -3.04
CA CYS A 389 -7.68 4.27 -3.04
C CYS A 389 -6.98 4.50 -4.38
N GLU A 390 -6.32 3.47 -4.91
CA GLU A 390 -5.63 3.56 -6.20
C GLU A 390 -6.61 3.87 -7.35
N GLY A 391 -7.79 3.24 -7.34
CA GLY A 391 -8.87 3.53 -8.28
C GLY A 391 -9.34 4.99 -8.23
N MET A 392 -9.44 5.57 -7.04
CA MET A 392 -9.77 7.00 -6.89
C MET A 392 -8.65 7.88 -7.44
N PHE A 393 -7.38 7.59 -7.17
CA PHE A 393 -6.26 8.35 -7.73
C PHE A 393 -6.23 8.28 -9.26
N ARG A 394 -6.41 7.09 -9.84
CA ARG A 394 -6.55 6.93 -11.31
C ARG A 394 -7.72 7.73 -11.86
N SER A 395 -8.86 7.72 -11.19
CA SER A 395 -10.03 8.50 -11.58
C SER A 395 -9.76 10.01 -11.50
N ALA A 396 -9.06 10.47 -10.45
CA ALA A 396 -8.67 11.87 -10.31
C ALA A 396 -7.66 12.28 -11.39
N ARG A 397 -6.70 11.42 -11.75
CA ARG A 397 -5.77 11.63 -12.86
C ARG A 397 -6.48 11.71 -14.22
N ALA A 398 -7.48 10.85 -14.44
CA ALA A 398 -8.28 10.80 -15.66
C ALA A 398 -9.23 12.00 -15.82
N ILE A 399 -9.61 12.67 -14.73
CA ILE A 399 -10.37 13.93 -14.80
C ILE A 399 -9.42 15.05 -15.21
N SER A 400 -9.28 15.22 -16.52
CA SER A 400 -8.70 16.39 -17.16
C SER A 400 -9.77 17.46 -17.43
N SER A 401 -9.37 18.73 -17.50
CA SER A 401 -10.23 19.76 -18.07
C SER A 401 -10.07 19.76 -19.59
N ILE A 402 -11.06 20.30 -20.31
CA ILE A 402 -10.97 20.53 -21.78
C ILE A 402 -9.73 21.38 -22.12
N THR A 403 -9.21 22.13 -21.15
CA THR A 403 -8.09 23.05 -21.28
C THR A 403 -6.73 22.50 -20.79
N SER A 404 -6.66 21.28 -20.25
CA SER A 404 -5.40 20.70 -19.77
C SER A 404 -5.44 19.17 -19.77
N ALA A 405 -4.57 18.55 -20.57
CA ALA A 405 -4.34 17.11 -20.59
C ALA A 405 -3.43 16.62 -19.43
N GLY A 406 -3.11 17.50 -18.47
CA GLY A 406 -2.22 17.18 -17.35
C GLY A 406 -2.79 16.08 -16.45
N VAL A 407 -2.15 14.90 -16.51
CA VAL A 407 -2.47 13.72 -15.69
C VAL A 407 -2.09 13.96 -14.22
N ASN A 408 -0.97 14.65 -13.99
CA ASN A 408 -0.49 15.02 -12.66
C ASN A 408 -1.27 16.20 -12.07
N PHE A 409 -1.32 16.28 -10.74
CA PHE A 409 -2.06 17.31 -10.02
C PHE A 409 -1.31 17.78 -8.77
N THR A 410 -1.60 19.01 -8.34
CA THR A 410 -1.25 19.51 -7.00
C THR A 410 -2.25 19.01 -5.95
N ILE A 411 -1.95 19.17 -4.67
CA ILE A 411 -2.87 18.84 -3.57
C ILE A 411 -4.24 19.52 -3.74
N LEU A 412 -4.26 20.84 -4.00
CA LEU A 412 -5.52 21.58 -4.16
C LEU A 412 -6.31 21.10 -5.38
N GLN A 413 -5.62 20.78 -6.48
CA GLN A 413 -6.28 20.23 -7.67
C GLN A 413 -6.92 18.87 -7.38
N PHE A 414 -6.24 17.99 -6.64
CA PHE A 414 -6.82 16.74 -6.19
C PHE A 414 -8.09 16.96 -5.37
N LEU A 415 -8.05 17.81 -4.34
CA LEU A 415 -9.20 18.09 -3.48
C LEU A 415 -10.41 18.59 -4.30
N LYS A 416 -10.18 19.45 -5.29
CA LYS A 416 -11.21 19.91 -6.23
C LYS A 416 -11.75 18.78 -7.12
N ARG A 417 -10.89 17.89 -7.63
CA ARG A 417 -11.29 16.73 -8.45
C ARG A 417 -12.04 15.68 -7.62
N ALA A 418 -11.66 15.48 -6.36
CA ALA A 418 -12.34 14.57 -5.44
C ALA A 418 -13.80 14.97 -5.18
N ASN A 419 -14.08 16.26 -5.02
CA ASN A 419 -15.46 16.76 -4.92
C ASN A 419 -16.28 16.47 -6.18
N LYS A 420 -15.67 16.59 -7.36
CA LYS A 420 -16.32 16.21 -8.63
C LYS A 420 -16.58 14.70 -8.71
N LEU A 421 -15.62 13.88 -8.31
CA LEU A 421 -15.78 12.42 -8.25
C LEU A 421 -16.92 12.02 -7.34
N ARG A 422 -17.01 12.63 -6.15
CA ARG A 422 -18.11 12.43 -5.21
C ARG A 422 -19.46 12.79 -5.82
N ALA A 423 -19.57 13.95 -6.47
CA ALA A 423 -20.80 14.36 -7.15
C ALA A 423 -21.18 13.35 -8.26
N LEU A 424 -20.21 12.90 -9.06
CA LEU A 424 -20.43 11.89 -10.09
C LEU A 424 -20.87 10.54 -9.51
N GLN A 425 -20.29 10.11 -8.39
CA GLN A 425 -20.71 8.88 -7.70
C GLN A 425 -22.13 9.01 -7.16
N ASN A 426 -22.48 10.14 -6.55
CA ASN A 426 -23.85 10.38 -6.07
C ASN A 426 -24.87 10.31 -7.21
N ILE A 427 -24.59 10.95 -8.34
CA ILE A 427 -25.45 10.92 -9.54
C ILE A 427 -25.57 9.49 -10.09
N LYS A 428 -24.46 8.74 -10.14
CA LYS A 428 -24.45 7.34 -10.58
C LYS A 428 -25.27 6.43 -9.67
N ASN A 429 -25.27 6.71 -8.37
CA ASN A 429 -25.99 5.89 -7.40
C ASN A 429 -27.48 6.26 -7.34
N SER A 430 -27.84 7.53 -7.56
CA SER A 430 -29.24 8.00 -7.65
C SER A 430 -29.87 7.75 -9.02
N SER A 431 -29.16 7.12 -9.95
CA SER A 431 -29.58 7.04 -11.35
C SER A 431 -30.76 6.08 -11.58
N HIS A 432 -31.02 5.17 -10.63
CA HIS A 432 -32.22 4.33 -10.61
C HIS A 432 -33.51 5.14 -10.41
N GLU A 433 -33.44 6.27 -9.69
CA GLU A 433 -34.57 7.19 -9.49
C GLU A 433 -34.69 8.22 -10.62
N ASN A 434 -33.58 8.56 -11.29
CA ASN A 434 -33.51 9.65 -12.27
C ASN A 434 -33.58 9.21 -13.76
N HIS A 435 -33.91 7.95 -14.06
CA HIS A 435 -33.92 7.37 -15.42
C HIS A 435 -32.59 7.48 -16.22
N LEU A 436 -31.49 7.89 -15.58
CA LEU A 436 -30.19 8.02 -16.22
C LEU A 436 -29.47 6.67 -16.24
N ARG A 437 -29.16 6.16 -17.44
CA ARG A 437 -28.38 4.91 -17.61
C ARG A 437 -26.95 5.24 -18.02
N PHE A 438 -26.02 5.04 -17.10
CA PHE A 438 -24.58 5.06 -17.41
C PHE A 438 -24.11 3.73 -18.05
N PRO A 439 -22.99 3.71 -18.79
CA PRO A 439 -22.42 2.49 -19.39
C PRO A 439 -22.20 1.33 -18.39
N GLN A 440 -21.93 1.64 -17.11
CA GLN A 440 -21.82 0.64 -16.05
C GLN A 440 -23.15 -0.11 -15.79
N HIS A 441 -24.31 0.53 -15.96
CA HIS A 441 -25.62 -0.12 -15.78
C HIS A 441 -25.92 -1.07 -16.93
N HIS A 442 -25.38 -0.83 -18.13
CA HIS A 442 -25.44 -1.78 -19.24
C HIS A 442 -24.56 -3.03 -18.98
N LYS A 443 -23.43 -2.86 -18.28
CA LYS A 443 -22.58 -3.98 -17.86
C LYS A 443 -23.22 -4.77 -16.71
N LEU A 444 -23.73 -4.09 -15.68
CA LEU A 444 -24.43 -4.72 -14.54
C LEU A 444 -25.69 -5.48 -14.97
N ALA A 445 -26.44 -5.01 -15.98
CA ALA A 445 -27.58 -5.74 -16.53
C ALA A 445 -27.20 -7.11 -17.13
N LYS A 446 -25.96 -7.27 -17.62
CA LYS A 446 -25.42 -8.57 -18.07
C LYS A 446 -24.88 -9.42 -16.92
N THR A 447 -24.42 -8.80 -15.82
CA THR A 447 -23.86 -9.51 -14.65
C THR A 447 -24.94 -9.97 -13.66
N ASN A 448 -26.09 -9.30 -13.61
CA ASN A 448 -27.24 -9.68 -12.78
C ASN A 448 -27.92 -10.99 -13.23
N GLN A 449 -27.52 -11.58 -14.36
CA GLN A 449 -27.94 -12.95 -14.73
C GLN A 449 -27.07 -14.05 -14.09
N VAL A 450 -26.01 -13.72 -13.35
CA VAL A 450 -25.06 -14.73 -12.79
C VAL A 450 -24.87 -14.65 -11.27
N THR A 451 -25.53 -13.74 -10.55
CA THR A 451 -25.30 -13.57 -9.11
C THR A 451 -26.39 -14.15 -8.23
N SER A 452 -26.40 -15.47 -8.17
CA SER A 452 -26.84 -16.22 -6.98
C SER A 452 -26.31 -17.65 -7.05
N THR A 453 -24.99 -17.84 -7.13
CA THR A 453 -24.41 -19.07 -6.57
C THR A 453 -24.54 -18.92 -5.06
N GLY A 454 -25.56 -19.57 -4.49
CA GLY A 454 -25.72 -19.67 -3.05
C GLY A 454 -24.45 -20.26 -2.47
N GLN A 455 -23.58 -19.43 -1.89
CA GLN A 455 -22.51 -19.94 -1.05
C GLN A 455 -23.17 -20.58 0.16
N ASP A 456 -22.95 -21.87 0.31
CA ASP A 456 -23.61 -22.71 1.29
C ASP A 456 -23.13 -22.27 2.69
N LYS A 457 -23.89 -21.38 3.33
CA LYS A 457 -23.60 -20.84 4.68
C LYS A 457 -23.37 -21.96 5.71
N ASN A 458 -23.89 -23.16 5.43
CA ASN A 458 -23.77 -24.35 6.28
C ASN A 458 -22.40 -25.06 6.19
N ALA A 459 -21.54 -24.72 5.22
CA ALA A 459 -20.23 -25.38 5.04
C ALA A 459 -19.08 -24.74 5.83
N LEU A 460 -19.24 -23.50 6.28
CA LEU A 460 -18.20 -22.76 7.01
C LEU A 460 -18.30 -23.07 8.52
N SER A 461 -17.28 -23.73 9.06
CA SER A 461 -17.18 -24.13 10.47
C SER A 461 -15.71 -24.12 10.90
N LYS A 462 -15.44 -24.05 12.20
CA LYS A 462 -14.06 -24.17 12.72
C LYS A 462 -13.35 -25.45 12.23
N LYS A 463 -14.10 -26.55 12.11
CA LYS A 463 -13.57 -27.82 11.58
C LYS A 463 -13.22 -27.74 10.09
N SER A 464 -14.03 -27.08 9.26
CA SER A 464 -13.70 -26.91 7.84
C SER A 464 -12.53 -25.94 7.63
N ILE A 465 -12.40 -24.90 8.47
CA ILE A 465 -11.22 -24.02 8.52
C ILE A 465 -9.97 -24.83 8.87
N GLU A 466 -10.00 -25.59 9.97
CA GLU A 466 -8.86 -26.43 10.39
C GLU A 466 -8.48 -27.45 9.32
N ASN A 467 -9.46 -28.13 8.72
CA ASN A 467 -9.21 -29.07 7.62
C ASN A 467 -8.54 -28.40 6.41
N ALA A 468 -8.91 -27.17 6.07
CA ALA A 468 -8.29 -26.42 4.97
C ALA A 468 -6.83 -26.10 5.26
N VAL A 469 -6.52 -25.66 6.50
CA VAL A 469 -5.15 -25.39 6.95
C VAL A 469 -4.31 -26.66 6.97
N LEU A 470 -4.84 -27.76 7.51
CA LEU A 470 -4.15 -29.05 7.54
C LEU A 470 -3.93 -29.62 6.13
N LYS A 471 -4.88 -29.41 5.21
CA LYS A 471 -4.72 -29.77 3.78
C LYS A 471 -3.60 -28.96 3.14
N ALA A 472 -3.54 -27.65 3.39
CA ALA A 472 -2.46 -26.78 2.91
C ALA A 472 -1.10 -27.24 3.46
N TYR A 473 -1.04 -27.53 4.75
CA TYR A 473 0.16 -28.03 5.40
C TYR A 473 0.65 -29.34 4.78
N LYS A 474 -0.24 -30.32 4.57
CA LYS A 474 0.08 -31.59 3.93
C LYS A 474 0.59 -31.41 2.50
N TYR A 475 -0.02 -30.49 1.75
CA TYR A 475 0.44 -30.15 0.40
C TYR A 475 1.88 -29.62 0.41
N VAL A 476 2.18 -28.64 1.24
CA VAL A 476 3.53 -28.05 1.35
C VAL A 476 4.54 -29.06 1.90
N SER A 477 4.15 -29.88 2.87
CA SER A 477 5.00 -30.94 3.42
C SER A 477 5.44 -31.93 2.33
N ASN A 478 4.51 -32.33 1.46
CA ASN A 478 4.83 -33.18 0.31
C ASN A 478 5.77 -32.48 -0.68
N LEU A 479 5.53 -31.20 -0.95
CA LEU A 479 6.33 -30.38 -1.87
C LEU A 479 7.79 -30.25 -1.38
N PHE A 480 7.98 -29.91 -0.10
CA PHE A 480 9.31 -29.75 0.49
C PHE A 480 10.02 -31.08 0.75
N SER A 481 9.27 -32.17 0.97
CA SER A 481 9.87 -33.52 1.07
C SER A 481 10.55 -33.94 -0.24
N GLN A 482 10.05 -33.49 -1.40
CA GLN A 482 10.69 -33.73 -2.69
C GLN A 482 12.05 -33.03 -2.83
N MET A 483 12.26 -31.91 -2.12
CA MET A 483 13.58 -31.24 -2.06
C MET A 483 14.58 -31.95 -1.15
N ASN A 484 14.13 -32.91 -0.33
CA ASN A 484 14.95 -33.64 0.64
C ASN A 484 15.72 -32.73 1.62
N LEU A 485 15.06 -31.68 2.14
CA LEU A 485 15.66 -30.76 3.09
C LEU A 485 15.76 -31.42 4.48
N LYS A 486 16.89 -32.05 4.78
CA LYS A 486 17.13 -32.80 6.03
C LYS A 486 16.73 -32.05 7.31
N ALA A 487 16.90 -30.72 7.35
CA ALA A 487 16.54 -29.91 8.51
C ALA A 487 15.03 -29.91 8.83
N LEU A 488 14.20 -30.08 7.81
CA LEU A 488 12.75 -30.20 7.93
C LEU A 488 12.29 -31.64 8.13
N LEU A 489 13.22 -32.60 8.25
CA LEU A 489 12.92 -34.00 8.43
C LEU A 489 13.32 -34.49 9.84
N ARG A 490 12.39 -35.15 10.53
CA ARG A 490 12.61 -35.88 11.77
C ARG A 490 12.28 -37.34 11.53
N LYS A 491 13.26 -38.22 11.75
CA LYS A 491 13.13 -39.68 11.48
C LYS A 491 12.59 -39.98 10.06
N GLY A 492 12.98 -39.15 9.08
CA GLY A 492 12.56 -39.29 7.68
C GLY A 492 11.17 -38.76 7.34
N GLN A 493 10.43 -38.20 8.31
CA GLN A 493 9.15 -37.53 8.07
C GLN A 493 9.32 -36.02 8.19
N PHE A 494 8.52 -35.26 7.44
CA PHE A 494 8.46 -33.81 7.63
C PHE A 494 8.10 -33.47 9.08
N ILE A 495 8.70 -32.42 9.65
CA ILE A 495 8.38 -31.93 11.00
C ILE A 495 6.87 -31.75 11.16
N SER A 496 6.35 -31.76 12.39
CA SER A 496 4.91 -31.51 12.60
C SER A 496 4.56 -30.03 12.46
N ILE A 497 3.26 -29.73 12.28
CA ILE A 497 2.78 -28.34 12.23
C ILE A 497 3.04 -27.61 13.55
N ASP A 498 2.94 -28.32 14.69
CA ASP A 498 3.24 -27.79 16.01
C ASP A 498 4.73 -27.49 16.17
N GLU A 499 5.61 -28.42 15.76
CA GLU A 499 7.07 -28.22 15.80
C GLU A 499 7.49 -27.05 14.90
N MET A 500 6.95 -26.95 13.69
CA MET A 500 7.21 -25.83 12.79
C MET A 500 6.78 -24.50 13.41
N SER A 501 5.57 -24.45 13.97
CA SER A 501 5.02 -23.23 14.55
C SER A 501 5.82 -22.77 15.76
N ASN A 502 6.29 -23.70 16.61
CA ASN A 502 7.16 -23.39 17.73
C ASN A 502 8.53 -22.85 17.29
N ILE A 503 9.14 -23.42 16.25
CA ILE A 503 10.42 -22.91 15.72
C ILE A 503 10.23 -21.50 15.16
N VAL A 504 9.18 -21.28 14.37
CA VAL A 504 8.88 -19.95 13.80
C VAL A 504 8.65 -18.93 14.92
N LEU A 505 7.87 -19.28 15.94
CA LEU A 505 7.63 -18.42 17.10
C LEU A 505 8.95 -18.03 17.79
N SER A 506 9.81 -19.01 18.08
CA SER A 506 11.12 -18.73 18.71
C SER A 506 12.04 -17.86 17.85
N SER A 507 12.11 -18.11 16.54
CA SER A 507 12.97 -17.35 15.61
C SER A 507 12.53 -15.89 15.49
N LEU A 508 11.21 -15.66 15.44
CA LEU A 508 10.67 -14.31 15.29
C LEU A 508 10.68 -13.55 16.61
N ASP A 509 10.45 -14.19 17.76
CA ASP A 509 10.50 -13.52 19.07
C ASP A 509 11.91 -12.99 19.41
N ASP A 510 12.95 -13.77 19.09
CA ASP A 510 14.35 -13.34 19.29
C ASP A 510 14.72 -12.14 18.41
N PHE A 511 14.19 -12.08 17.18
CA PHE A 511 14.42 -10.98 16.26
C PHE A 511 13.90 -9.65 16.82
N TRP A 512 12.74 -9.66 17.49
CA TRP A 512 12.05 -8.42 17.86
C TRP A 512 12.25 -8.03 19.32
N SER A 513 12.65 -8.96 20.19
CA SER A 513 13.10 -8.66 21.56
C SER A 513 14.28 -7.67 21.59
N SER A 514 15.08 -7.60 20.53
CA SER A 514 16.15 -6.59 20.37
C SER A 514 15.68 -5.21 19.88
N ASP A 515 14.50 -5.11 19.24
CA ASP A 515 13.95 -3.85 18.67
C ASP A 515 12.90 -3.17 19.56
N LEU A 516 12.60 -3.77 20.73
CA LEU A 516 11.54 -3.35 21.64
C LEU A 516 11.81 -2.04 22.41
N GLY A 517 12.99 -1.44 22.25
CA GLY A 517 13.28 -0.08 22.72
C GLY A 517 12.71 1.02 21.81
N THR A 518 12.17 0.69 20.63
CA THR A 518 12.27 1.58 19.47
C THR A 518 10.94 1.84 18.74
N ILE A 519 9.79 1.87 19.43
CA ILE A 519 8.61 2.56 18.85
C ILE A 519 8.92 4.08 18.70
N ASN A 520 9.90 4.60 19.46
CA ASN A 520 10.25 6.01 19.49
C ASN A 520 11.44 6.43 18.61
N SER A 521 12.31 5.53 18.15
CA SER A 521 13.60 5.95 17.59
C SER A 521 14.17 5.08 16.47
N GLU A 522 13.42 4.81 15.41
CA GLU A 522 14.04 4.31 14.17
C GLU A 522 13.29 4.86 12.94
N THR A 523 13.97 5.74 12.21
CA THR A 523 13.83 5.86 10.76
C THR A 523 14.17 4.50 10.16
N GLY A 524 13.33 4.05 9.23
CA GLY A 524 13.40 2.78 8.49
C GLY A 524 14.65 1.94 8.73
N SER A 525 14.45 0.75 9.30
CA SER A 525 15.42 -0.33 9.26
C SER A 525 16.07 -0.36 7.87
N ASN A 526 17.40 -0.18 7.82
CA ASN A 526 18.25 -0.37 6.65
C ASN A 526 18.21 -1.84 6.22
N GLU A 527 17.06 -2.30 5.75
CA GLU A 527 17.07 -3.35 4.75
C GLU A 527 17.62 -2.71 3.48
N ILE A 528 18.71 -3.27 2.95
CA ILE A 528 19.27 -2.91 1.65
C ILE A 528 18.26 -3.36 0.57
N ASP A 529 17.11 -2.70 0.53
CA ASP A 529 16.54 -2.29 -0.74
C ASP A 529 17.27 -0.99 -1.05
N SER A 530 18.25 -1.09 -1.95
CA SER A 530 18.78 0.07 -2.61
C SER A 530 17.62 0.81 -3.28
N GLU A 531 17.07 1.81 -2.61
CA GLU A 531 16.61 3.05 -3.23
C GLU A 531 17.82 3.80 -3.81
N ASN A 532 18.69 3.09 -4.53
CA ASN A 532 19.67 3.74 -5.39
C ASN A 532 18.87 4.21 -6.59
N GLU A 533 18.55 5.50 -6.59
CA GLU A 533 18.48 6.31 -7.80
C GLU A 533 19.82 6.15 -8.53
N ILE A 534 19.97 5.08 -9.31
CA ILE A 534 21.00 5.03 -10.35
C ILE A 534 20.35 5.64 -11.57
N ASN A 535 20.56 6.94 -11.71
CA ASN A 535 20.60 7.60 -13.01
C ASN A 535 21.54 6.78 -13.90
N ASN A 536 21.02 6.26 -15.01
CA ASN A 536 21.73 6.30 -16.28
C ASN A 536 20.74 6.02 -17.41
N GLU A 537 20.70 7.03 -18.27
CA GLU A 537 20.02 7.14 -19.54
C GLU A 537 20.42 5.99 -20.47
N ASP A 538 19.42 5.38 -21.09
CA ASP A 538 19.44 5.08 -22.53
C ASP A 538 18.05 4.52 -22.91
N GLN A 539 17.22 5.44 -23.41
CA GLN A 539 15.94 5.13 -24.06
C GLN A 539 16.10 5.24 -25.57
N SER A 540 15.71 4.19 -26.28
CA SER A 540 14.82 4.27 -27.45
C SER A 540 14.32 2.84 -27.72
N ASN A 541 13.02 2.54 -27.84
CA ASN A 541 12.00 3.25 -28.61
C ASN A 541 10.60 3.24 -27.94
N VAL A 542 9.89 4.36 -28.14
CA VAL A 542 8.49 4.67 -27.79
C VAL A 542 8.16 4.71 -26.29
N VAL A 543 8.88 5.59 -25.62
CA VAL A 543 8.73 6.08 -24.25
C VAL A 543 8.95 7.60 -24.36
N TYR A 544 8.15 8.44 -23.69
CA TYR A 544 8.26 9.90 -23.81
C TYR A 544 9.32 10.43 -22.84
N ASP A 545 10.36 11.05 -23.42
CA ASP A 545 11.45 11.80 -22.81
C ASP A 545 10.99 12.79 -21.73
N SER A 546 11.51 12.60 -20.53
CA SER A 546 11.93 13.68 -19.66
C SER A 546 13.28 13.25 -19.09
N ASP A 547 14.37 13.81 -19.60
CA ASP A 547 15.48 14.39 -18.83
C ASP A 547 16.50 14.96 -19.84
N GLU A 548 16.60 16.30 -19.87
CA GLU A 548 17.85 16.99 -20.23
C GLU A 548 18.39 17.52 -18.89
N GLU A 549 19.37 16.82 -18.30
CA GLU A 549 20.20 17.36 -17.22
C GLU A 549 21.08 18.48 -17.82
N PHE A 550 20.80 19.72 -17.45
CA PHE A 550 21.77 20.81 -17.60
C PHE A 550 22.80 20.69 -16.47
N GLU A 551 23.98 20.18 -16.78
CA GLU A 551 25.18 20.46 -15.98
C GLU A 551 25.44 21.98 -16.00
N LEU A 552 25.40 22.62 -14.83
CA LEU A 552 25.90 23.98 -14.65
C LEU A 552 27.00 23.95 -13.60
N ASN A 553 28.22 24.07 -14.12
CA ASN A 553 29.44 24.27 -13.36
C ASN A 553 29.27 25.37 -12.32
N ASP A 554 29.56 24.98 -11.08
CA ASP A 554 29.36 25.76 -9.88
C ASP A 554 30.57 26.65 -9.63
N HIS A 555 30.61 27.82 -10.25
CA HIS A 555 31.50 28.91 -9.87
C HIS A 555 30.83 30.25 -10.16
N LEU A 556 30.43 30.98 -9.11
CA LEU A 556 30.81 32.37 -8.85
C LEU A 556 30.03 32.99 -7.67
N ASN A 557 30.79 33.34 -6.63
CA ASN A 557 30.65 34.43 -5.66
C ASN A 557 29.25 34.81 -5.16
N VAL A 558 29.01 34.36 -3.92
CA VAL A 558 28.12 34.99 -2.95
C VAL A 558 28.52 36.45 -2.76
N SER A 559 27.61 37.36 -3.09
CA SER A 559 27.56 38.68 -2.45
C SER A 559 26.21 38.78 -1.77
N ASP A 560 26.26 38.79 -0.45
CA ASP A 560 25.18 39.19 0.44
C ASP A 560 24.79 40.63 0.11
N ASP A 561 23.53 40.85 -0.26
CA ASP A 561 22.81 42.09 0.06
C ASP A 561 21.31 41.92 -0.22
N ILE A 562 20.57 41.69 0.87
CA ILE A 562 19.11 41.69 0.92
C ILE A 562 18.65 43.13 1.15
N ASN A 563 18.08 43.80 0.13
CA ASN A 563 16.95 44.74 0.28
C ASN A 563 16.46 45.41 -1.05
N VAL A 564 15.15 45.67 -1.12
CA VAL A 564 14.38 46.58 -2.03
C VAL A 564 13.94 46.08 -3.43
N SER A 565 14.28 44.88 -3.91
CA SER A 565 13.87 44.40 -5.25
C SER A 565 12.59 43.54 -5.34
N SER A 566 11.91 43.26 -4.22
CA SER A 566 11.00 42.09 -4.10
C SER A 566 9.61 42.17 -4.75
N TYR A 567 9.19 43.31 -5.32
CA TYR A 567 7.84 43.48 -5.92
C TYR A 567 7.83 43.91 -7.41
N GLN A 568 8.97 43.85 -8.09
CA GLN A 568 9.07 44.30 -9.50
C GLN A 568 8.23 43.41 -10.44
N GLY A 569 7.32 44.02 -11.22
CA GLY A 569 6.45 43.33 -12.19
C GLY A 569 5.11 42.82 -11.64
N ILE A 570 4.76 43.15 -10.39
CA ILE A 570 3.56 42.63 -9.72
C ILE A 570 2.48 43.71 -9.63
N ARG A 571 1.22 43.32 -9.86
CA ARG A 571 0.07 44.21 -9.64
C ARG A 571 -0.21 44.34 -8.15
N LEU A 572 0.09 45.53 -7.62
CA LEU A 572 -0.33 45.97 -6.31
C LEU A 572 -1.57 46.87 -6.46
N PHE A 573 -2.45 46.83 -5.46
CA PHE A 573 -3.69 47.61 -5.46
C PHE A 573 -3.67 48.61 -4.31
N ASP A 574 -4.15 49.82 -4.54
CA ASP A 574 -4.28 50.85 -3.49
C ASP A 574 -5.46 50.55 -2.58
N ASN A 575 -6.55 50.05 -3.16
CA ASN A 575 -7.77 49.67 -2.46
C ASN A 575 -8.34 48.37 -3.02
N VAL A 576 -8.99 47.59 -2.17
CA VAL A 576 -9.65 46.34 -2.52
C VAL A 576 -11.07 46.39 -1.97
N LYS A 577 -12.04 45.83 -2.70
CA LYS A 577 -13.42 45.68 -2.20
C LYS A 577 -13.40 44.93 -0.88
N GLN A 578 -14.15 45.40 0.12
CA GLN A 578 -14.14 44.85 1.48
C GLN A 578 -14.43 43.33 1.52
N GLU A 579 -15.29 42.85 0.62
CA GLU A 579 -15.63 41.44 0.44
C GLU A 579 -14.42 40.56 0.05
N LEU A 580 -13.46 41.12 -0.68
CA LEU A 580 -12.28 40.42 -1.19
C LEU A 580 -11.04 40.62 -0.32
N ALA A 581 -11.11 41.46 0.72
CA ALA A 581 -9.95 41.83 1.53
C ALA A 581 -9.20 40.63 2.13
N HIS A 582 -9.90 39.53 2.43
CA HIS A 582 -9.31 38.29 2.94
C HIS A 582 -8.33 37.62 1.95
N SER A 583 -8.54 37.81 0.64
CA SER A 583 -7.71 37.24 -0.44
C SER A 583 -6.45 38.06 -0.74
N TYR A 584 -6.16 39.10 0.04
CA TYR A 584 -5.02 39.98 -0.14
C TYR A 584 -4.20 40.09 1.15
N PHE A 585 -2.90 40.24 0.99
CA PHE A 585 -1.99 40.71 2.01
C PHE A 585 -1.91 42.24 1.98
N LYS A 586 -1.82 42.86 3.16
CA LYS A 586 -1.47 44.27 3.29
C LYS A 586 0.06 44.37 3.40
N VAL A 587 0.69 45.02 2.44
CA VAL A 587 2.16 45.18 2.36
C VAL A 587 2.50 46.67 2.35
N SER A 588 3.61 47.05 2.99
CA SER A 588 4.13 48.41 2.93
C SER A 588 5.14 48.50 1.80
N VAL A 589 4.89 49.37 0.82
CA VAL A 589 5.82 49.67 -0.27
C VAL A 589 6.00 51.17 -0.29
N ASN A 590 7.24 51.65 -0.11
CA ASN A 590 7.57 53.08 -0.04
C ASN A 590 6.73 53.87 1.00
N ASN A 591 6.53 53.29 2.18
CA ASN A 591 5.68 53.84 3.27
C ASN A 591 4.18 53.97 2.93
N GLU A 592 3.73 53.46 1.80
CA GLU A 592 2.32 53.36 1.45
C GLU A 592 1.80 51.95 1.65
N ASN A 593 0.59 51.84 2.21
CA ASN A 593 -0.10 50.57 2.32
C ASN A 593 -0.66 50.17 0.95
N LYS A 594 -0.20 49.03 0.43
CA LYS A 594 -0.71 48.41 -0.79
C LYS A 594 -1.27 47.02 -0.48
N TYR A 595 -2.06 46.49 -1.40
CA TYR A 595 -2.65 45.16 -1.31
C TYR A 595 -2.06 44.24 -2.38
N LEU A 596 -1.51 43.11 -1.94
CA LEU A 596 -0.95 42.04 -2.78
C LEU A 596 -1.89 40.84 -2.76
N ASN A 597 -2.33 40.35 -3.92
CA ASN A 597 -3.17 39.15 -3.98
C ASN A 597 -2.40 37.91 -3.49
N LYS A 598 -3.00 37.11 -2.60
CA LYS A 598 -2.36 35.91 -2.02
C LYS A 598 -1.98 34.85 -3.06
N GLN A 599 -2.73 34.72 -4.15
CA GLN A 599 -2.38 33.81 -5.24
C GLN A 599 -1.19 34.32 -6.06
N ALA A 600 -1.06 35.63 -6.22
CA ALA A 600 0.14 36.23 -6.82
C ALA A 600 1.36 36.02 -5.91
N ALA A 601 1.19 36.13 -4.59
CA ALA A 601 2.23 35.83 -3.61
C ALA A 601 2.76 34.38 -3.73
N CYS A 602 1.89 33.38 -3.89
CA CYS A 602 2.32 32.00 -4.15
C CYS A 602 3.25 31.87 -5.36
N TRP A 603 2.96 32.61 -6.43
CA TRP A 603 3.75 32.55 -7.66
C TRP A 603 5.12 33.21 -7.51
N ILE A 604 5.21 34.30 -6.73
CA ILE A 604 6.45 35.05 -6.49
C ILE A 604 7.46 34.21 -5.71
N LEU A 605 7.00 33.52 -4.67
CA LEU A 605 7.88 32.79 -3.75
C LEU A 605 8.25 31.39 -4.22
N GLU A 606 7.79 30.97 -5.40
CA GLU A 606 8.15 29.69 -5.99
C GLU A 606 9.54 29.80 -6.65
N LYS A 607 10.59 29.38 -5.92
CA LYS A 607 12.02 29.54 -6.29
C LYS A 607 12.43 28.84 -7.60
N ASP A 608 11.69 27.83 -8.05
CA ASP A 608 11.94 27.12 -9.31
C ASP A 608 11.26 27.85 -10.48
N LYS A 609 11.95 28.86 -11.04
CA LYS A 609 11.51 29.53 -12.28
C LYS A 609 11.61 28.61 -13.52
N THR A 610 12.21 27.43 -13.39
CA THR A 610 12.35 26.40 -14.42
C THR A 610 11.19 25.40 -14.42
N SER A 611 9.96 25.90 -14.55
CA SER A 611 9.01 25.27 -15.46
C SER A 611 7.98 26.31 -15.91
N LEU A 612 8.26 26.90 -17.07
CA LEU A 612 7.17 27.44 -17.88
C LEU A 612 6.25 26.26 -18.17
N SER A 613 5.09 26.23 -17.50
CA SER A 613 3.98 25.42 -17.95
C SER A 613 3.83 25.61 -19.47
N SER A 614 3.87 24.51 -20.22
CA SER A 614 3.59 24.44 -21.65
C SER A 614 2.16 24.91 -22.00
N ASN A 615 1.33 25.15 -20.98
CA ASN A 615 -0.05 25.52 -21.14
C ASN A 615 -0.24 27.05 -21.06
N ARG A 616 -0.20 27.70 -22.25
CA ARG A 616 -0.41 29.16 -22.45
C ARG A 616 -1.70 29.68 -21.81
N LEU A 617 -2.75 28.87 -21.65
CA LEU A 617 -4.07 29.33 -21.17
C LEU A 617 -4.18 29.49 -19.64
N SER A 618 -3.35 28.78 -18.86
CA SER A 618 -3.25 29.02 -17.42
C SER A 618 -2.74 30.43 -17.09
N ARG A 619 -2.02 31.06 -18.04
CA ARG A 619 -1.52 32.44 -17.96
C ARG A 619 -2.63 33.48 -18.16
N VAL A 620 -3.78 33.11 -18.74
CA VAL A 620 -4.79 34.06 -19.24
C VAL A 620 -6.08 34.08 -18.40
N GLN A 621 -6.34 33.06 -17.57
CA GLN A 621 -7.54 33.02 -16.71
C GLN A 621 -7.39 33.73 -15.36
N GLY A 622 -6.32 34.51 -15.17
CA GLY A 622 -6.30 35.61 -14.20
C GLY A 622 -6.92 36.87 -14.82
N ARG A 623 -8.23 36.87 -15.04
CA ARG A 623 -9.03 38.08 -15.30
C ARG A 623 -10.30 38.06 -14.49
#